data_AF-A0A523S4K3-F1
#
_entry.id   AF-A0A523S4K3-F1
#
_cell.length_a   1.000
_cell.length_b   1.000
_cell.length_c   1.000
_cell.angle_alpha   90.00
_cell.angle_beta   90.00
_cell.angle_gamma   90.00
#
_symmetry.space_group_name_H-M   'P 1'
#
loop_
_entity.id
_entity.type
_entity.pdbx_description
1 polymer ?
#
loop_
_entity_poly.entity_id
_entity_poly.type
_entity_poly.pdbx_seq_one_letter_code
_entity_poly.pdbx_strand_id
1 'polypeptide(L)' 'RLDLYFHLLIYPWELACGQLLVTEAGGVATDWEGRPLTTGEGSIIASNKAVHADFLRVVGEKTL' A
#
# COMPACT_ATOMS: atom_id res chain seq x y z
N ARG A 1 -2.77 -13.72 10.39
CA ARG A 1 -2.13 -13.15 9.17
C ARG A 1 -3.22 -12.53 8.32
N LEU A 2 -2.95 -11.41 7.66
CA LEU A 2 -3.89 -10.66 6.83
C LEU A 2 -3.39 -10.65 5.38
N ASP A 3 -4.30 -10.55 4.41
CA ASP A 3 -3.96 -10.48 2.98
C ASP A 3 -3.71 -9.05 2.49
N LEU A 4 -4.26 -8.04 3.17
CA LEU A 4 -4.12 -6.63 2.82
C LEU A 4 -4.08 -5.75 4.07
N TYR A 5 -3.24 -4.73 4.05
CA TYR A 5 -3.18 -3.66 5.02
C TYR A 5 -3.24 -2.32 4.28
N PHE A 6 -4.02 -1.36 4.78
CA PHE A 6 -3.97 0.01 4.28
C PHE A 6 -4.13 1.03 5.42
N HIS A 7 -3.48 2.18 5.30
CA HIS A 7 -3.59 3.29 6.24
C HIS A 7 -3.44 4.62 5.49
N LEU A 8 -4.29 5.61 5.78
CA LEU A 8 -4.34 6.87 5.03
C LEU A 8 -3.35 7.93 5.51
N LEU A 9 -3.01 7.90 6.80
CA LEU A 9 -2.09 8.84 7.44
C LEU A 9 -1.11 8.05 8.27
N ILE A 10 0.10 7.84 7.78
CA ILE A 10 1.13 7.06 8.45
C ILE A 10 2.44 7.85 8.49
N TYR A 11 3.17 7.71 9.60
CA TYR A 11 4.44 8.40 9.77
C TYR A 11 5.54 7.81 8.87
N PRO A 12 6.56 8.61 8.49
CA PRO A 12 7.59 8.17 7.55
C PRO A 12 8.34 6.91 8.00
N TRP A 13 8.57 6.74 9.31
CA TRP A 13 9.29 5.58 9.84
C TRP A 13 8.48 4.28 9.74
N GLU A 14 7.16 4.34 9.94
CA GLU A 14 6.29 3.17 9.79
C GLU A 14 6.18 2.76 8.32
N LEU A 15 6.08 3.75 7.42
CA LEU A 15 6.01 3.55 5.98
C LEU A 15 7.31 2.91 5.44
N ALA A 16 8.47 3.37 5.91
CA ALA A 16 9.77 2.77 5.57
C ALA A 16 9.89 1.31 6.04
N CYS A 17 9.52 1.01 7.29
CA CYS A 17 9.54 -0.35 7.82
C CYS A 17 8.57 -1.27 7.04
N GLY A 18 7.35 -0.79 6.78
CA GLY A 18 6.34 -1.55 6.04
C GLY A 18 6.78 -1.85 4.61
N GLN A 19 7.32 -0.85 3.91
CA GLN A 19 7.84 -1.02 2.55
C GLN A 19 8.91 -2.11 2.49
N LEU A 20 9.95 -2.03 3.33
CA LEU A 20 11.05 -3.00 3.32
C LEU A 20 10.56 -4.43 3.58
N LEU A 21 9.76 -4.64 4.64
CA LEU A 21 9.28 -5.96 5.01
C LEU A 21 8.40 -6.59 3.92
N VAL A 22 7.53 -5.79 3.31
CA VAL A 22 6.59 -6.27 2.28
C VAL A 22 7.34 -6.58 0.98
N THR A 23 8.26 -5.72 0.53
CA THR A 23 8.98 -5.93 -0.73
C THR A 23 9.95 -7.11 -0.65
N GLU A 24 10.66 -7.29 0.47
CA GLU A 24 11.56 -8.45 0.66
C GLU A 24 10.79 -9.77 0.74
N ALA A 25 9.54 -9.75 1.17
CA ALA A 25 8.64 -10.90 1.13
C ALA A 25 8.02 -11.16 -0.26
N GLY A 26 8.37 -10.36 -1.28
CA GLY A 26 7.82 -10.45 -2.64
C GLY A 26 6.45 -9.78 -2.84
N GLY A 27 5.99 -9.02 -1.84
CA GLY A 27 4.77 -8.21 -1.91
C GLY A 27 4.97 -6.87 -2.61
N VAL A 28 3.94 -6.03 -2.57
CA VAL A 28 3.91 -4.68 -3.12
C VAL A 28 3.35 -3.73 -2.07
N ALA A 29 3.97 -2.55 -1.97
CA ALA A 29 3.49 -1.44 -1.16
C ALA A 29 3.47 -0.14 -2.00
N THR A 30 2.34 0.57 -2.00
CA THR A 30 2.16 1.84 -2.72
C THR A 30 1.40 2.85 -1.85
N ASP A 31 1.30 4.10 -2.30
CA ASP A 31 0.33 5.03 -1.76
C ASP A 31 -1.11 4.69 -2.20
N TRP A 32 -2.08 5.47 -1.71
CA TRP A 32 -3.51 5.31 -2.00
C TRP A 32 -3.86 5.42 -3.48
N GLU A 33 -3.03 6.10 -4.28
CA GLU A 33 -3.20 6.23 -5.72
C GLU A 33 -2.44 5.15 -6.52
N GLY A 34 -1.83 4.17 -5.84
CA GLY A 34 -1.05 3.11 -6.49
C GLY A 34 0.35 3.54 -6.94
N ARG A 35 0.84 4.70 -6.50
CA ARG A 35 2.17 5.23 -6.85
C ARG A 35 3.23 4.71 -5.87
N PRO A 36 4.52 4.66 -6.28
CA PRO A 36 5.60 4.30 -5.38
C PRO A 36 5.62 5.16 -4.12
N LEU A 37 5.88 4.51 -2.99
CA LEU A 37 6.05 5.17 -1.70
C LEU A 37 7.22 6.18 -1.75
N THR A 38 7.01 7.37 -1.17
CA THR A 38 8.02 8.44 -1.08
C THR A 38 8.48 8.64 0.37
N THR A 39 9.63 9.29 0.54
CA THR A 39 10.16 9.62 1.88
C THR A 39 9.37 10.78 2.47
N GLY A 40 8.28 10.48 3.18
CA GLY A 40 7.41 11.49 3.78
C GLY A 40 6.23 10.88 4.54
N GLU A 41 5.40 11.74 5.10
CA GLU A 41 4.07 11.34 5.58
C GLU A 41 3.20 11.01 4.37
N GLY A 42 2.36 9.99 4.51
CA GLY A 42 1.52 9.57 3.39
C GLY A 42 0.56 8.47 3.76
N SER A 43 0.14 7.76 2.72
CA SER A 43 -0.70 6.58 2.82
C SER A 43 0.11 5.35 2.40
N ILE A 44 -0.34 4.18 2.83
CA ILE A 44 0.21 2.90 2.43
C ILE A 44 -0.91 1.92 2.13
N ILE A 45 -0.77 1.16 1.05
CA ILE A 45 -1.50 -0.06 0.75
C ILE A 45 -0.44 -1.15 0.57
N ALA A 46 -0.49 -2.20 1.38
CA ALA A 46 0.48 -3.29 1.38
C ALA A 46 -0.21 -4.65 1.22
N SER A 47 0.22 -5.44 0.23
CA SER A 47 -0.35 -6.76 -0.07
C SER A 47 0.55 -7.57 -1.04
N ASN A 48 0.08 -8.73 -1.50
CA ASN A 48 0.61 -9.37 -2.70
C ASN A 48 0.13 -8.65 -3.98
N LYS A 49 0.73 -8.96 -5.13
CA LYS A 49 0.42 -8.29 -6.42
C LYS A 49 -1.05 -8.40 -6.84
N ALA A 50 -1.69 -9.56 -6.65
CA ALA A 50 -3.04 -9.80 -7.12
C ALA A 50 -4.08 -9.02 -6.29
N VAL A 51 -4.00 -9.17 -4.97
CA VAL A 51 -4.92 -8.50 -4.03
C VAL A 51 -4.71 -6.98 -4.05
N HIS A 52 -3.48 -6.51 -4.21
CA HIS A 52 -3.18 -5.08 -4.37
C HIS A 52 -3.86 -4.49 -5.61
N ALA A 53 -3.75 -5.15 -6.76
CA ALA A 53 -4.39 -4.71 -8.01
C ALA A 53 -5.92 -4.73 -7.91
N ASP A 54 -6.50 -5.77 -7.30
CA ASP A 54 -7.94 -5.87 -7.06
C ASP A 54 -8.43 -4.75 -6.14
N PHE A 55 -7.69 -4.44 -5.08
CA PHE A 55 -8.04 -3.34 -4.17
C PHE A 55 -8.06 -2.00 -4.89
N LEU A 56 -6.99 -1.66 -5.63
CA LEU A 56 -6.91 -0.42 -6.40
C LEU A 56 -8.04 -0.30 -7.44
N ARG A 57 -8.45 -1.41 -8.06
CA ARG A 57 -9.60 -1.42 -8.96
C ARG A 57 -10.89 -1.06 -8.23
N VAL A 58 -11.14 -1.68 -7.07
CA VAL A 58 -12.36 -1.44 -6.28
C VAL A 58 -12.41 -0.01 -5.73
N VAL A 59 -11.29 0.54 -5.25
CA VAL A 59 -11.26 1.93 -4.72
C VAL A 59 -11.16 2.99 -5.80
N GLY A 60 -10.59 2.65 -6.96
CA GLY A 60 -10.49 3.53 -8.13
C GLY A 60 -11.74 3.57 -9.00
N GLU A 61 -12.65 2.60 -8.85
CA GLU A 61 -14.01 2.67 -9.39
C GLU A 61 -14.74 3.85 -8.71
N LYS A 62 -14.77 5.00 -9.38
CA LYS A 62 -15.67 6.10 -9.01
C LYS A 62 -17.08 5.54 -8.94
N THR A 63 -17.63 5.45 -7.73
CA THR A 63 -19.08 5.37 -7.56
C THR A 63 -19.62 6.67 -8.15
N LEU A 64 -20.30 6.56 -9.31
CA LEU A 64 -21.07 7.65 -9.91
C LEU A 64 -22.21 8.07 -8.97
#